data_AF-A0A966DG29-F1
#
_entry.id   AF-A0A966DG29-F1
#
_cell.length_a   1.000
_cell.length_b   1.000
_cell.length_c   1.000
_cell.angle_alpha   90.00
_cell.angle_beta   90.00
_cell.angle_gamma   90.00
#
_symmetry.space_group_name_H-M   'P 1'
#
loop_
_entity.id
_entity.type
_entity.pdbx_description
1 polymer ?
#
loop_
_entity_poly.entity_id
_entity_poly.type
_entity_poly.pdbx_seq_one_letter_code
_entity_poly.pdbx_strand_id
1 'polypeptide(L)' 'MKLIYKTIGELAYDLFSQDKTMTIYELEEYLKQAGLFHEVDLELSESIGLAYEAFVEVSDQAIANSIANSFTID' A
#
# COMPACT_ATOMS: atom_id res chain seq x y z
N MET A 1 0.88 11.57 -7.79
CA MET A 1 0.73 10.24 -7.17
C MET A 1 -0.68 9.73 -7.47
N LYS A 2 -0.85 8.46 -7.90
CA LYS A 2 -2.17 7.85 -8.11
C LYS A 2 -2.93 7.72 -6.78
N LEU A 3 -4.26 7.69 -6.82
CA LEU A 3 -5.09 7.57 -5.62
C LEU A 3 -4.85 6.23 -4.92
N ILE A 4 -4.70 5.15 -5.69
CA ILE A 4 -4.36 3.84 -5.13
C ILE A 4 -3.03 3.86 -4.35
N TYR A 5 -1.99 4.52 -4.84
CA TYR A 5 -0.70 4.61 -4.13
C TYR A 5 -0.85 5.36 -2.82
N LYS A 6 -1.56 6.48 -2.84
CA LYS A 6 -1.88 7.23 -1.63
C LYS A 6 -2.61 6.36 -0.60
N THR A 7 -3.61 5.60 -1.05
CA THR A 7 -4.41 4.72 -0.20
C THR A 7 -3.56 3.60 0.41
N ILE A 8 -2.69 2.96 -0.39
CA ILE A 8 -1.73 1.95 0.08
C ILE A 8 -0.81 2.55 1.16
N GLY A 9 -0.30 3.77 0.94
CA GLY A 9 0.57 4.44 1.90
C GLY A 9 -0.13 4.80 3.22
N GLU A 10 -1.31 5.39 3.17
CA GLU A 10 -2.10 5.73 4.36
C GLU A 10 -2.45 4.48 5.17
N LEU A 11 -2.90 3.41 4.51
CA LEU A 11 -3.20 2.14 5.15
C LEU A 11 -1.95 1.50 5.78
N ALA A 12 -0.82 1.51 5.07
CA ALA A 12 0.45 1.00 5.60
C ALA A 12 0.88 1.75 6.85
N TYR A 13 0.79 3.09 6.83
CA TYR A 13 1.13 3.91 7.99
C TYR A 13 0.25 3.58 9.21
N ASP A 14 -1.06 3.43 9.00
CA ASP A 14 -2.01 3.05 10.05
C ASP A 14 -1.71 1.66 10.63
N LEU A 15 -1.41 0.67 9.78
CA LEU A 15 -1.03 -0.70 10.18
C LEU A 15 0.27 -0.69 10.99
N PHE A 16 1.29 0.00 10.47
CA PHE A 16 2.59 0.11 11.12
C PHE A 16 2.50 0.76 12.50
N SER A 17 1.70 1.83 12.64
CA SER A 17 1.47 2.51 13.93
C SER A 17 0.82 1.61 15.00
N GLN A 18 0.14 0.55 14.55
CA GLN A 18 -0.54 -0.43 15.40
C GLN A 18 0.27 -1.71 15.61
N ASP A 19 1.50 -1.81 15.09
CA ASP A 19 2.29 -3.05 15.06
C ASP A 19 1.54 -4.22 14.41
N LYS A 20 0.84 -3.93 13.31
CA LYS A 20 0.06 -4.90 12.53
C LYS A 20 0.58 -5.01 11.11
N THR A 21 0.32 -6.17 10.51
CA THR A 21 0.52 -6.44 9.09
C THR A 21 -0.81 -6.84 8.45
N MET A 22 -0.85 -6.78 7.13
CA MET A 22 -1.98 -7.19 6.30
C MET A 22 -1.45 -8.02 5.14
N THR A 23 -2.13 -9.11 4.80
CA THR A 23 -1.77 -9.91 3.63
C THR A 23 -2.11 -9.17 2.33
N ILE A 24 -1.44 -9.50 1.23
CA ILE A 24 -1.77 -8.96 -0.10
C ILE A 24 -3.24 -9.29 -0.46
N TYR A 25 -3.75 -10.45 -0.06
CA TYR A 25 -5.14 -10.83 -0.26
C TYR A 25 -6.11 -9.92 0.52
N GLU A 26 -5.83 -9.61 1.78
CA GLU A 26 -6.65 -8.68 2.55
C GLU A 26 -6.60 -7.26 1.98
N LEU A 27 -5.43 -6.83 1.48
CA LEU A 27 -5.32 -5.55 0.78
C LEU A 27 -6.15 -5.53 -0.51
N GLU A 28 -6.15 -6.63 -1.27
CA GLU A 28 -6.98 -6.76 -2.47
C GLU A 28 -8.47 -6.60 -2.13
N GLU A 29 -8.96 -7.31 -1.12
CA GLU A 29 -10.35 -7.21 -0.68
C GLU A 29 -10.69 -5.80 -0.16
N TYR A 30 -9.77 -5.18 0.59
CA TYR A 30 -9.92 -3.79 1.02
C TYR A 30 -10.06 -2.83 -0.17
N LEU A 31 -9.20 -2.94 -1.18
CA LEU A 31 -9.23 -2.09 -2.37
C LEU A 31 -10.48 -2.32 -3.22
N LYS A 32 -11.00 -3.56 -3.28
CA LYS A 32 -12.30 -3.85 -3.93
C LYS A 32 -13.45 -3.18 -3.19
N GLN A 33 -13.48 -3.26 -1.86
CA GLN A 33 -14.51 -2.60 -1.04
C GLN A 33 -14.45 -1.08 -1.12
N ALA A 34 -13.24 -0.51 -1.19
CA ALA A 34 -13.00 0.90 -1.43
C ALA A 34 -13.33 1.35 -2.86
N GLY A 35 -13.62 0.40 -3.77
CA GLY A 35 -13.87 0.67 -5.18
C GLY A 35 -12.63 1.14 -5.94
N LEU A 36 -11.42 0.93 -5.42
CA LEU A 36 -10.15 1.37 -6.00
C LEU A 36 -9.41 0.27 -6.76
N PHE A 37 -9.88 -0.98 -6.69
CA PHE A 37 -9.23 -2.10 -7.36
C PHE A 37 -9.16 -1.94 -8.88
N HIS A 38 -10.05 -1.14 -9.48
CA HIS A 38 -10.01 -0.83 -10.91
C HIS A 38 -8.80 0.05 -11.33
N GLU A 39 -8.09 0.68 -10.38
CA GLU A 39 -6.86 1.42 -10.64
C GLU A 39 -5.60 0.53 -10.57
N VAL A 40 -5.76 -0.75 -10.23
CA VAL A 40 -4.69 -1.75 -10.22
C VAL A 40 -4.45 -2.20 -11.66
N ASP A 41 -3.47 -1.57 -12.33
CA ASP A 41 -3.11 -1.89 -13.72
C ASP A 41 -2.17 -3.12 -13.86
N LEU A 42 -1.61 -3.59 -12.74
CA LEU A 42 -0.55 -4.61 -12.65
C LEU A 42 -0.86 -5.59 -11.52
N GLU A 43 0.03 -6.54 -11.23
CA GLU A 43 -0.12 -7.33 -10.00
C GLU A 43 -0.13 -6.40 -8.77
N LEU A 44 -0.90 -6.76 -7.74
CA LEU A 44 -1.04 -5.93 -6.55
C LEU A 44 0.30 -5.76 -5.81
N SER A 45 1.14 -6.80 -5.82
CA SER A 45 2.53 -6.76 -5.35
C SER A 45 3.36 -5.68 -6.05
N GLU A 46 3.26 -5.58 -7.38
CA GLU A 46 3.92 -4.54 -8.17
C GLU A 46 3.36 -3.15 -7.84
N SER A 47 2.04 -3.04 -7.64
CA SER A 47 1.38 -1.79 -7.26
C SER A 47 1.82 -1.28 -5.87
N ILE A 48 2.10 -2.18 -4.92
CA ILE A 48 2.70 -1.85 -3.63
C ILE A 48 4.12 -1.31 -3.83
N GLY A 49 4.92 -1.94 -4.69
CA GLY A 49 6.27 -1.47 -5.04
C GLY A 49 6.25 -0.07 -5.64
N LEU A 50 5.34 0.20 -6.58
CA LEU A 50 5.16 1.53 -7.17
C LEU A 50 4.67 2.57 -6.15
N ALA A 51 3.83 2.16 -5.18
CA ALA A 51 3.44 3.04 -4.08
C ALA A 51 4.65 3.41 -3.21
N TYR A 52 5.49 2.44 -2.85
CA TYR A 52 6.74 2.68 -2.13
C TYR A 52 7.63 3.70 -2.87
N GLU A 53 7.90 3.47 -4.15
CA GLU A 53 8.73 4.37 -4.97
C GLU A 53 8.15 5.79 -5.02
N ALA A 54 6.83 5.91 -5.19
CA ALA A 54 6.15 7.21 -5.22
C ALA A 54 6.31 8.00 -3.90
N PHE A 55 6.35 7.33 -2.74
CA PHE A 55 6.59 7.98 -1.45
C PHE A 55 8.06 8.31 -1.21
N VAL A 56 8.98 7.49 -1.72
CA VAL A 56 10.42 7.82 -1.73
C VAL A 56 10.69 9.07 -2.57
N GLU A 57 10.08 9.18 -3.76
CA GLU A 57 10.25 10.34 -4.65
C GLU A 57 9.81 11.67 -4.01
N VAL A 58 8.77 11.65 -3.18
CA VAL A 58 8.30 12.85 -2.45
C VAL A 58 8.96 13.04 -1.09
N SER A 59 10.01 12.27 -0.80
CA SER A 59 10.79 12.34 0.45
C SER A 59 9.97 12.04 1.72
N ASP A 60 8.89 11.26 1.63
CA ASP A 60 8.13 10.79 2.79
C ASP A 60 8.62 9.40 3.22
N GLN A 61 9.79 9.39 3.84
CA GLN A 61 10.44 8.15 4.24
C GLN A 61 9.65 7.39 5.31
N ALA A 62 8.80 8.08 6.10
CA ALA A 62 7.98 7.44 7.12
C ALA A 62 6.96 6.52 6.46
N ILE A 63 6.18 7.02 5.50
CA ILE A 63 5.19 6.21 4.78
C ILE A 63 5.87 5.15 3.92
N ALA A 64 6.96 5.49 3.23
CA ALA A 64 7.72 4.51 2.44
C ALA A 64 8.18 3.33 3.32
N ASN A 65 8.72 3.59 4.51
CA ASN A 65 9.11 2.56 5.45
C ASN A 65 7.91 1.75 5.95
N SER A 66 6.76 2.38 6.19
CA SER A 66 5.54 1.65 6.57
C SER A 66 5.10 0.69 5.46
N ILE A 67 5.07 1.12 4.20
CA ILE A 67 4.71 0.26 3.06
C ILE A 67 5.61 -0.98 3.00
N ALA A 68 6.91 -0.82 3.22
CA ALA A 68 7.87 -1.92 3.18
C ALA A 68 7.68 -2.97 4.30
N ASN A 69 6.99 -2.63 5.39
CA ASN A 69 6.85 -3.49 6.57
C ASN A 69 5.41 -3.95 6.85
N SER A 70 4.40 -3.37 6.20
CA SER A 70 2.99 -3.63 6.54
C SER A 70 2.31 -4.69 5.70
N PHE A 71 2.87 -5.12 4.56
CA PHE A 71 2.23 -6.07 3.65
C PHE A 71 2.98 -7.40 3.53
N THR A 72 2.26 -8.53 3.60
CA THR A 72 2.83 -9.89 3.57
C THR A 72 2.22 -10.77 2.48
N ILE A 73 3.01 -11.70 1.94
CA ILE A 73 2.57 -12.74 1.00
C ILE A 73 2.16 -13.94 1.86
N ASP A 74 0.87 -14.24 1.98
CA ASP A 74 0.38 -15.47 2.62
C ASP A 74 -0.19 -16.41 1.53
#